data_AF-A0A661DXC6-F1
#
_entry.id   AF-A0A661DXC6-F1
#
_cell.length_a   1.000
_cell.length_b   1.000
_cell.length_c   1.000
_cell.angle_alpha   90.00
_cell.angle_beta   90.00
_cell.angle_gamma   90.00
#
_symmetry.space_group_name_H-M   'P 1'
#
loop_
_entity.id
_entity.type
_entity.pdbx_description
1 polymer ?
#
loop_
_entity_poly.entity_id
_entity_poly.type
_entity_poly.pdbx_seq_one_letter_code
_entity_poly.pdbx_strand_id
1 'polypeptide(L)'
;DDRRTAAVARKKLQPLRSSVKKAEQKMETMQSKLDKVEQKLADNSLYEDSAKDQLKALLVEQGDLKAELEQVEMDWFEASEALQEAEA
;
A
#
# COMPACT_ATOMS: atom_id res chain seq x y z
N ASP A 1 12.67 -37.03 11.66
CA ASP A 1 11.53 -36.12 11.83
C ASP A 1 11.81 -34.66 11.49
N ASP A 2 13.00 -34.13 11.77
CA ASP A 2 13.33 -32.70 11.60
C ASP A 2 12.98 -32.07 10.24
N ARG A 3 13.20 -32.80 9.13
CA ARG A 3 12.83 -32.30 7.78
C ARG A 3 11.32 -32.14 7.58
N ARG A 4 10.50 -32.99 8.19
CA ARG A 4 9.03 -32.88 8.09
C ARG A 4 8.52 -31.70 8.92
N THR A 5 9.04 -31.52 10.14
CA THR A 5 8.68 -30.40 11.02
C THR A 5 9.04 -29.05 10.40
N ALA A 6 10.24 -28.94 9.81
CA ALA A 6 10.67 -27.73 9.09
C ALA A 6 9.81 -27.44 7.84
N ALA A 7 9.40 -28.48 7.10
CA ALA A 7 8.53 -28.30 5.93
C ALA A 7 7.12 -27.83 6.31
N VAL A 8 6.57 -28.31 7.43
CA VAL A 8 5.28 -27.86 7.96
C VAL A 8 5.34 -26.41 8.43
N ALA A 9 6.40 -26.02 9.15
CA ALA A 9 6.60 -24.63 9.57
C ALA A 9 6.68 -23.67 8.37
N ARG A 10 7.48 -24.01 7.34
CA ARG A 10 7.58 -23.20 6.11
C ARG A 10 6.24 -23.04 5.40
N LYS A 11 5.43 -24.11 5.31
CA LYS A 11 4.09 -24.04 4.69
C LYS A 11 3.14 -23.11 5.45
N LYS A 12 3.25 -23.03 6.77
CA LYS A 12 2.44 -22.11 7.60
C LYS A 12 2.89 -20.64 7.46
N LEU A 13 4.19 -20.39 7.35
CA LEU A 13 4.75 -19.03 7.24
C LEU A 13 4.67 -18.44 5.83
N GLN A 14 4.69 -19.28 4.78
CA GLN A 14 4.62 -18.82 3.38
C GLN A 14 3.46 -17.86 3.08
N PRO A 15 2.19 -18.15 3.45
CA PRO A 15 1.08 -17.24 3.18
C PRO A 15 1.26 -15.88 3.88
N LEU A 16 1.72 -15.87 5.13
CA LEU A 16 1.94 -14.63 5.90
C LEU A 16 3.03 -13.76 5.26
N ARG A 17 4.18 -14.35 4.91
CA ARG A 17 5.24 -13.65 4.17
C ARG A 17 4.77 -13.12 2.82
N SER A 18 3.86 -13.84 2.16
CA SER A 18 3.28 -13.41 0.89
C SER A 18 2.32 -12.24 1.07
N SER A 19 1.53 -12.22 2.15
CA SER A 19 0.65 -11.10 2.49
C SER A 19 1.44 -9.83 2.78
N VAL A 20 2.47 -9.91 3.64
CA VAL A 20 3.38 -8.79 3.93
C VAL A 20 3.96 -8.22 2.63
N LYS A 21 4.59 -9.07 1.81
CA LYS A 21 5.20 -8.64 0.54
C LYS A 21 4.19 -8.00 -0.42
N LYS A 22 2.96 -8.53 -0.49
CA LYS A 22 1.92 -7.96 -1.35
C LYS A 22 1.49 -6.58 -0.86
N ALA A 23 1.34 -6.41 0.45
CA ALA A 23 1.00 -5.12 1.04
C ALA A 23 2.13 -4.10 0.77
N GLU A 24 3.39 -4.47 0.94
CA GLU A 24 4.55 -3.61 0.60
C GLU A 24 4.54 -3.15 -0.87
N GLN A 25 4.34 -4.07 -1.81
CA GLN A 25 4.25 -3.73 -3.23
C GLN A 25 3.07 -2.81 -3.55
N LYS A 26 1.95 -3.01 -2.84
CA LYS A 26 0.77 -2.16 -2.99
C LYS A 26 1.02 -0.76 -2.41
N MET A 27 1.65 -0.64 -1.24
CA MET A 27 2.07 0.65 -0.67
C MET A 27 2.98 1.41 -1.64
N GLU A 28 4.03 0.77 -2.16
CA GLU A 28 4.95 1.40 -3.12
C GLU A 28 4.20 1.91 -4.37
N THR A 29 3.26 1.11 -4.87
CA THR A 29 2.44 1.49 -6.03
C THR A 29 1.56 2.70 -5.72
N MET A 30 0.89 2.71 -4.55
CA MET A 30 0.00 3.81 -4.17
C MET A 30 0.76 5.08 -3.86
N GLN A 31 1.90 4.99 -3.17
CA GLN A 31 2.80 6.12 -2.95
C GLN A 31 3.28 6.72 -4.28
N SER A 32 3.72 5.88 -5.23
CA SER A 32 4.14 6.38 -6.55
C SER A 32 3.02 7.07 -7.33
N LYS A 33 1.77 6.61 -7.20
CA LYS A 33 0.61 7.29 -7.79
C LYS A 33 0.32 8.60 -7.08
N LEU A 34 0.35 8.60 -5.76
CA LEU A 34 0.11 9.79 -4.94
C LEU A 34 1.13 10.88 -5.27
N ASP A 35 2.41 10.54 -5.33
CA ASP A 35 3.49 11.46 -5.70
C ASP A 35 3.23 12.11 -7.07
N LYS A 36 2.74 11.35 -8.05
CA LYS A 36 2.40 11.87 -9.39
C LYS A 36 1.21 12.82 -9.34
N VAL A 37 0.19 12.53 -8.54
CA VAL A 37 -0.96 13.41 -8.35
C VAL A 37 -0.54 14.70 -7.65
N GLU A 38 0.29 14.61 -6.61
CA GLU A 38 0.81 15.76 -5.88
C GLU A 38 1.73 16.63 -6.74
N GLN A 39 2.56 16.03 -7.61
CA GLN A 39 3.33 16.76 -8.60
C GLN A 39 2.44 17.52 -9.60
N LYS A 40 1.33 16.92 -10.03
CA LYS A 40 0.35 17.63 -10.88
C LYS A 40 -0.29 18.78 -10.11
N LEU A 41 -0.76 18.54 -8.89
CA LEU A 41 -1.41 19.55 -8.04
C LEU A 41 -0.51 20.75 -7.68
N ALA A 42 0.82 20.58 -7.78
CA ALA A 42 1.79 21.66 -7.62
C ALA A 42 1.90 22.59 -8.85
N ASP A 43 1.27 22.27 -9.98
CA ASP A 43 1.23 23.12 -11.15
C ASP A 43 0.31 24.33 -10.93
N ASN A 44 0.89 25.53 -10.95
CA ASN A 44 0.17 26.79 -10.73
C ASN A 44 -0.92 27.05 -11.80
N SER A 45 -0.81 26.47 -13.00
CA SER A 45 -1.81 26.62 -14.05
C SER A 45 -3.15 25.93 -13.73
N LEU A 46 -3.15 24.97 -12.80
CA LEU A 46 -4.36 24.26 -12.36
C LEU A 46 -5.35 25.13 -11.57
N TYR A 47 -4.91 26.30 -11.09
CA TYR A 47 -5.74 27.20 -10.30
C TYR A 47 -6.44 28.26 -11.16
N GLU A 48 -6.24 28.22 -12.48
CA GLU A 48 -7.03 29.01 -13.42
C GLU A 48 -8.47 28.48 -13.53
N ASP A 49 -9.44 29.36 -13.80
CA ASP A 49 -10.86 28.99 -13.93
C ASP A 49 -11.11 27.90 -14.97
N SER A 50 -10.28 27.85 -16.01
CA SER A 50 -10.29 26.84 -17.08
C SER A 50 -9.92 25.42 -16.61
N ALA A 51 -9.23 25.29 -15.48
CA ALA A 51 -8.70 24.03 -14.97
C ALA A 51 -9.42 23.51 -13.71
N LYS A 52 -10.49 24.19 -13.27
CA LYS A 52 -11.25 23.85 -12.04
C LYS A 52 -11.73 22.39 -11.97
N ASP A 53 -12.22 21.84 -13.07
CA ASP A 53 -12.70 20.45 -13.11
C ASP A 53 -11.54 19.45 -12.96
N GLN A 54 -10.40 19.75 -13.60
CA GLN A 54 -9.19 18.95 -13.47
C GLN A 54 -8.61 19.02 -12.05
N LEU A 55 -8.56 20.21 -11.45
CA LEU A 55 -8.13 20.40 -10.07
C LEU A 55 -9.01 19.58 -9.12
N LYS A 56 -10.34 19.65 -9.27
CA LYS A 56 -11.28 18.87 -8.44
C LYS A 56 -11.05 17.37 -8.60
N ALA A 57 -10.86 16.88 -9.82
CA ALA A 57 -10.59 15.47 -10.07
C ALA A 57 -9.30 14.99 -9.40
N LEU A 58 -8.22 15.78 -9.49
CA LEU A 58 -6.94 15.46 -8.85
C LEU A 58 -7.03 15.48 -7.32
N LEU A 59 -7.80 16.39 -6.72
CA LEU A 59 -8.01 16.42 -5.27
C LEU A 59 -8.80 15.20 -4.77
N VAL A 60 -9.80 14.75 -5.53
CA VAL A 60 -10.54 13.51 -5.22
C VAL A 60 -9.60 12.31 -5.33
N GLU A 61 -8.84 12.21 -6.43
CA GLU A 61 -7.87 11.14 -6.63
C GLU A 61 -6.81 11.10 -5.50
N GLN A 62 -6.32 12.26 -5.05
CA GLN A 62 -5.39 12.35 -3.92
C GLN A 62 -6.02 11.82 -2.63
N GLY A 63 -7.27 12.18 -2.34
CA GLY A 63 -8.01 11.71 -1.17
C GLY A 63 -8.20 10.20 -1.18
N ASP A 64 -8.63 9.65 -2.31
CA ASP A 64 -8.85 8.21 -2.48
C ASP A 64 -7.53 7.42 -2.35
N LEU A 65 -6.45 7.91 -2.95
CA LEU A 65 -5.12 7.28 -2.85
C LEU A 65 -4.58 7.31 -1.41
N LYS A 66 -4.81 8.39 -0.66
CA LYS A 66 -4.40 8.48 0.76
C LYS A 66 -5.18 7.50 1.62
N ALA A 67 -6.50 7.40 1.44
CA ALA A 67 -7.34 6.45 2.15
C ALA A 67 -6.96 5.00 1.80
N GLU A 68 -6.68 4.71 0.53
CA GLU A 68 -6.23 3.37 0.13
C GLU A 68 -4.84 3.05 0.71
N LEU A 69 -3.91 4.01 0.72
CA LEU A 69 -2.59 3.81 1.32
C LEU A 69 -2.69 3.47 2.81
N GLU A 70 -3.48 4.24 3.57
CA GLU A 70 -3.72 4.00 5.00
C GLU A 70 -4.27 2.59 5.27
N GLN A 71 -5.26 2.15 4.47
CA GLN A 71 -5.78 0.79 4.61
C GLN A 71 -4.72 -0.27 4.33
N VAL A 72 -3.86 -0.06 3.34
CA VAL A 72 -2.79 -1.02 3.02
C VAL A 72 -1.70 -1.03 4.08
N GLU A 73 -1.41 0.12 4.71
CA GLU A 73 -0.51 0.21 5.87
C GLU A 73 -1.05 -0.58 7.06
N MET A 74 -2.37 -0.49 7.32
CA MET A 74 -3.03 -1.31 8.34
C MET A 74 -2.94 -2.81 8.01
N ASP A 75 -3.26 -3.21 6.77
CA ASP A 75 -3.17 -4.60 6.33
C ASP A 75 -1.73 -5.14 6.44
N TRP A 76 -0.73 -4.31 6.12
CA TRP A 76 0.69 -4.65 6.27
C TRP A 76 1.07 -4.83 7.72
N PHE A 77 0.62 -3.94 8.61
CA PHE A 77 0.87 -4.03 10.04
C PHE A 77 0.31 -5.33 10.62
N GLU A 78 -0.97 -5.62 10.39
CA GLU A 78 -1.62 -6.85 10.86
C GLU A 78 -0.93 -8.12 10.31
N ALA A 79 -0.58 -8.14 9.02
CA ALA A 79 0.10 -9.28 8.40
C ALA A 79 1.52 -9.47 8.96
N SER A 80 2.20 -8.37 9.31
CA SER A 80 3.54 -8.40 9.89
C SER A 80 3.52 -8.89 11.34
N GLU A 81 2.54 -8.45 12.14
CA GLU A 81 2.33 -8.96 13.50
C GLU A 81 2.02 -10.47 13.49
N ALA A 82 1.12 -10.92 12.61
CA ALA A 82 0.78 -12.33 12.47
C ALA A 82 1.99 -13.18 12.03
N LEU A 83 2.83 -12.64 11.15
CA LEU A 83 4.08 -13.30 10.76
C LEU A 83 5.04 -13.42 11.94
N GLN A 84 5.22 -12.34 12.70
CA GLN A 84 6.10 -12.32 13.87
C GLN A 84 5.64 -13.31 14.94
N GLU A 85 4.32 -13.37 15.22
CA GLU A 85 3.76 -14.33 16.17
C GLU A 85 3.96 -15.78 15.73
N ALA A 86 3.84 -16.06 14.43
CA ALA A 86 4.03 -17.41 13.89
C ALA A 86 5.51 -17.84 13.81
N GLU A 87 6.45 -16.90 13.85
CA GLU A 87 7.90 -17.14 13.86
C GLU A 87 8.49 -17.29 15.28
N ALA A 88 7.76 -16.84 16.31
CA ALA A 88 8.12 -16.96 17.72
C ALA A 88 7.97 -18.40 18.24
#